data_AF-A0A2V8FI19-F1
#
_entry.id   AF-A0A2V8FI19-F1
#
_cell.length_a   1.000
_cell.length_b   1.000
_cell.length_c   1.000
_cell.angle_alpha   90.00
_cell.angle_beta   90.00
_cell.angle_gamma   90.00
#
_symmetry.space_group_name_H-M   'P 1'
#
loop_
_entity.id
_entity.type
_entity.pdbx_description
1 polymer ?
#
loop_
_entity_poly.entity_id
_entity_poly.type
_entity_poly.pdbx_seq_one_letter_code
_entity_poly.pdbx_strand_id
1 'polypeptide(L)'
;MKDRRLWVVFILLGAWVGIVAGQQPGDRSALRSLPRITDLPSSYHPIGKLADRGEFFATGTPLHRIDDGDAHHGLPATAAWATKPKDKKAQTQGAIYGVENGRITSAGYVIRQADLVAGKSFHGLTLRELEFPSAHYLTIDLIKGATEGSNQYLWLWHFLPQPDRVRPMLRAGELQSVTSLPRTFAVLRNDAYANDFYPRMGRHHRDFSTPANRLPGATGDDSLWYGEAAGKLIFIEYIFSQQEFAAGASWSYVPLNSVPIPPIDNVHILHYNPARSEAPGTFTTHMYFIPEETYLAWEKEPPGL
;
A
#
# COMPACT_ATOMS: atom_id res chain seq x y z
N MET A 1 86.68 -20.09 20.75
CA MET A 1 87.02 -18.82 21.46
C MET A 1 86.03 -17.75 21.03
N LYS A 2 85.28 -17.19 22.00
CA LYS A 2 84.45 -15.96 21.99
C LYS A 2 83.22 -15.95 21.06
N ASP A 3 81.99 -16.06 21.59
CA ASP A 3 81.13 -14.99 22.17
C ASP A 3 80.76 -13.92 21.12
N ARG A 4 79.53 -13.42 20.92
CA ARG A 4 78.20 -13.55 21.53
C ARG A 4 77.29 -12.57 20.74
N ARG A 5 76.04 -12.91 20.40
CA ARG A 5 74.81 -12.13 20.72
C ARG A 5 73.64 -12.42 19.78
N LEU A 6 72.69 -13.08 20.43
CA LEU A 6 71.27 -13.26 20.19
C LEU A 6 70.52 -11.92 20.04
N TRP A 7 69.60 -11.83 19.07
CA TRP A 7 68.34 -11.09 19.18
C TRP A 7 67.27 -11.92 18.45
N VAL A 8 66.36 -12.51 19.23
CA VAL A 8 65.18 -13.24 18.72
C VAL A 8 63.98 -12.32 18.93
N VAL A 9 63.32 -11.98 17.84
CA VAL A 9 62.06 -11.22 17.82
C VAL A 9 60.92 -12.20 18.09
N PHE A 10 60.15 -11.97 19.16
CA PHE A 10 58.89 -12.66 19.42
C PHE A 10 57.79 -12.07 18.52
N ILE A 11 57.22 -12.88 17.63
CA ILE A 11 55.95 -12.59 16.96
C ILE A 11 54.88 -13.48 17.61
N LEU A 12 53.95 -12.85 18.32
CA LEU A 12 52.76 -13.48 18.89
C LEU A 12 51.75 -13.79 17.77
N LEU A 13 51.57 -15.06 17.45
CA LEU A 13 50.44 -15.56 16.65
C LEU A 13 49.31 -15.94 17.61
N GLY A 14 48.36 -15.02 17.79
CA GLY A 14 47.10 -15.29 18.49
C GLY A 14 46.12 -16.02 17.58
N ALA A 15 45.74 -17.24 17.97
CA ALA A 15 44.68 -18.01 17.34
C ALA A 15 43.32 -17.32 17.55
N TRP A 16 42.66 -16.92 16.47
CA TRP A 16 41.26 -16.49 16.49
C TRP A 16 40.36 -17.71 16.33
N VAL A 17 39.76 -18.13 17.45
CA VAL A 17 38.58 -18.98 17.46
C VAL A 17 37.44 -18.16 16.89
N GLY A 18 37.02 -18.49 15.66
CA GLY A 18 35.84 -17.89 15.03
C GLY A 18 34.60 -18.26 15.82
N ILE A 19 34.15 -17.36 16.69
CA ILE A 19 32.80 -17.42 17.26
C ILE A 19 31.83 -17.14 16.12
N VAL A 20 30.98 -18.13 15.85
CA VAL A 20 29.80 -18.03 14.99
C VAL A 20 28.99 -16.82 15.43
N ALA A 21 29.02 -15.75 14.64
CA ALA A 21 28.04 -14.68 14.75
C ALA A 21 26.72 -15.24 14.21
N GLY A 22 25.86 -15.70 15.13
CA GLY A 22 24.49 -16.05 14.81
C GLY A 22 23.80 -14.89 14.10
N GLN A 23 23.10 -15.20 13.01
CA GLN A 23 22.19 -14.29 12.33
C GLN A 23 21.29 -13.60 13.37
N GLN A 24 21.42 -12.28 13.52
CA GLN A 24 20.41 -11.50 14.24
C GLN A 24 19.11 -11.54 13.41
N PRO A 25 17.98 -11.96 14.00
CA PRO A 25 16.69 -11.91 13.32
C PRO A 25 16.33 -10.45 13.06
N GLY A 26 15.71 -10.20 11.90
CA GLY A 26 15.30 -8.89 11.41
C GLY A 26 14.77 -7.96 12.50
N ASP A 27 15.28 -6.74 12.44
CA ASP A 27 15.05 -5.55 13.24
C ASP A 27 13.83 -5.54 14.21
N ARG A 28 14.05 -6.02 15.44
CA ARG A 28 13.12 -5.79 16.58
C ARG A 28 12.90 -4.30 16.89
N SER A 29 13.68 -3.38 16.30
CA SER A 29 13.53 -1.94 16.50
C SER A 29 12.38 -1.37 15.66
N ALA A 30 12.21 -1.81 14.42
CA ALA A 30 11.12 -1.39 13.52
C ALA A 30 9.72 -1.77 14.05
N LEU A 31 9.61 -2.92 14.73
CA LEU A 31 8.39 -3.33 15.43
C LEU A 31 7.99 -2.37 16.57
N ARG A 32 8.95 -1.68 17.20
CA ARG A 32 8.66 -0.84 18.38
C ARG A 32 8.01 0.49 18.01
N SER A 33 8.23 0.97 16.79
CA SER A 33 7.63 2.21 16.26
C SER A 33 6.20 2.01 15.73
N LEU A 34 5.72 0.77 15.61
CA LEU A 34 4.36 0.50 15.13
C LEU A 34 3.31 0.70 16.24
N PRO A 35 2.07 1.09 15.89
CA PRO A 35 0.97 1.15 16.84
C PRO A 35 0.75 -0.18 17.57
N ARG A 36 0.27 -0.10 18.81
CA ARG A 36 -0.11 -1.26 19.63
C ARG A 36 -1.58 -1.58 19.43
N ILE A 37 -1.97 -2.83 19.70
CA ILE A 37 -3.39 -3.19 19.72
C ILE A 37 -4.18 -2.36 20.74
N THR A 38 -3.53 -1.93 21.83
CA THR A 38 -4.13 -1.12 22.89
C THR A 38 -4.46 0.30 22.44
N ASP A 39 -3.93 0.72 21.28
CA ASP A 39 -4.18 2.03 20.69
C ASP A 39 -5.48 2.01 19.85
N LEU A 40 -6.00 0.82 19.52
CA LEU A 40 -7.26 0.68 18.79
C LEU A 40 -8.45 1.11 19.66
N PRO A 41 -9.49 1.70 19.04
CA PRO A 41 -10.77 1.91 19.70
C PRO A 41 -11.33 0.61 20.29
N SER A 42 -12.04 0.72 21.42
CA SER A 42 -12.59 -0.44 22.14
C SER A 42 -13.63 -1.26 21.36
N SER A 43 -14.08 -0.77 20.20
CA SER A 43 -14.98 -1.49 19.30
C SER A 43 -14.25 -2.57 18.47
N TYR A 44 -12.92 -2.54 18.42
CA TYR A 44 -12.12 -3.55 17.75
C TYR A 44 -11.97 -4.79 18.62
N HIS A 45 -12.14 -5.95 18.00
CA HIS A 45 -12.07 -7.25 18.67
C HIS A 45 -11.35 -8.27 17.76
N PRO A 46 -10.74 -9.31 18.34
CA PRO A 46 -10.06 -10.34 17.56
C PRO A 46 -11.07 -11.12 16.71
N ILE A 47 -10.72 -11.34 15.45
CA ILE A 47 -11.51 -12.13 14.49
C ILE A 47 -10.80 -13.44 14.08
N GLY A 48 -9.68 -13.76 14.75
CA GLY A 48 -8.89 -14.96 14.49
C GLY A 48 -7.90 -14.78 13.34
N LYS A 49 -7.50 -15.90 12.73
CA LYS A 49 -6.48 -15.90 11.66
C LYS A 49 -7.12 -15.79 10.29
N LEU A 50 -6.52 -14.97 9.42
CA LEU A 50 -6.91 -14.86 8.00
C LEU A 50 -5.70 -15.17 7.12
N ALA A 51 -5.91 -15.94 6.04
CA ALA A 51 -4.89 -16.28 5.03
C ALA A 51 -3.56 -16.80 5.60
N ASP A 52 -3.57 -17.47 6.77
CA ASP A 52 -2.37 -17.86 7.52
C ASP A 52 -1.42 -16.69 7.88
N ARG A 53 -1.90 -15.44 7.84
CA ARG A 53 -1.14 -14.20 8.11
C ARG A 53 -1.19 -13.74 9.57
N GLY A 54 -1.33 -14.68 10.51
CA GLY A 54 -1.40 -14.36 11.94
C GLY A 54 -2.78 -13.89 12.38
N GLU A 55 -2.84 -13.22 13.52
CA GLU A 55 -4.09 -12.80 14.18
C GLU A 55 -4.56 -11.44 13.66
N PHE A 56 -5.87 -11.31 13.45
CA PHE A 56 -6.50 -10.09 12.97
C PHE A 56 -7.51 -9.54 13.98
N PHE A 57 -7.62 -8.21 13.98
CA PHE A 57 -8.64 -7.44 14.69
C PHE A 57 -9.48 -6.68 13.69
N ALA A 58 -10.78 -6.61 13.96
CA ALA A 58 -11.71 -5.85 13.15
C ALA A 58 -12.80 -5.25 14.03
N THR A 59 -13.60 -4.37 13.44
CA THR A 59 -14.79 -3.82 14.09
C THR A 59 -15.96 -3.84 13.11
N GLY A 60 -17.17 -3.65 13.63
CA GLY A 60 -18.38 -3.59 12.82
C GLY A 60 -18.91 -4.95 12.34
N THR A 61 -20.05 -4.90 11.67
CA THR A 61 -20.63 -6.01 10.91
C THR A 61 -21.42 -5.40 9.74
N PRO A 62 -21.10 -5.72 8.48
CA PRO A 62 -20.23 -6.80 8.01
C PRO A 62 -18.72 -6.54 8.14
N LEU A 63 -17.92 -7.63 8.13
CA LEU A 63 -16.45 -7.58 8.10
C LEU A 63 -15.86 -7.16 6.74
N HIS A 64 -16.65 -7.26 5.67
CA HIS A 64 -16.26 -6.82 4.35
C HIS A 64 -16.67 -5.38 4.10
N ARG A 65 -15.91 -4.70 3.25
CA ARG A 65 -16.26 -3.39 2.72
C ARG A 65 -17.48 -3.51 1.81
N ILE A 66 -18.45 -2.62 2.01
CA ILE A 66 -19.62 -2.45 1.14
C ILE A 66 -19.21 -1.51 0.00
N ASP A 67 -19.71 -1.70 -1.22
CA ASP A 67 -19.40 -0.77 -2.32
C ASP A 67 -20.03 0.61 -2.11
N ASP A 68 -19.42 1.64 -2.67
CA ASP A 68 -19.90 3.03 -2.53
C ASP A 68 -20.86 3.45 -3.66
N GLY A 69 -21.39 2.47 -4.40
CA GLY A 69 -22.27 2.68 -5.55
C GLY A 69 -21.53 3.15 -6.81
N ASP A 70 -22.30 3.71 -7.76
CA ASP A 70 -21.82 4.06 -9.11
C ASP A 70 -21.01 5.37 -9.18
N ALA A 71 -20.51 5.86 -8.03
CA ALA A 71 -19.67 7.05 -8.02
C ALA A 71 -18.32 6.72 -8.70
N HIS A 72 -17.86 7.62 -9.58
CA HIS A 72 -16.52 7.57 -10.15
C HIS A 72 -15.64 8.56 -9.40
N HIS A 73 -14.36 8.23 -9.20
CA HIS A 73 -13.40 9.14 -8.58
C HIS A 73 -13.38 10.49 -9.30
N GLY A 74 -13.50 11.57 -8.53
CA GLY A 74 -13.52 12.93 -9.06
C GLY A 74 -14.91 13.44 -9.45
N LEU A 75 -16.00 12.69 -9.25
CA LEU A 75 -17.34 13.26 -9.31
C LEU A 75 -17.64 14.09 -8.05
N PRO A 76 -18.46 15.16 -8.11
CA PRO A 76 -18.84 15.91 -6.90
C PRO A 76 -19.52 15.05 -5.81
N ALA A 77 -20.03 13.88 -6.20
CA ALA A 77 -20.75 12.95 -5.34
C ALA A 77 -19.86 11.90 -4.66
N THR A 78 -18.55 11.82 -4.97
CA THR A 78 -17.64 10.96 -4.17
C THR A 78 -17.54 11.53 -2.76
N ALA A 79 -18.07 10.79 -1.79
CA ALA A 79 -18.06 11.19 -0.40
C ALA A 79 -16.63 11.14 0.14
N ALA A 80 -16.14 12.27 0.64
CA ALA A 80 -14.88 12.28 1.39
C ALA A 80 -15.04 11.48 2.68
N TRP A 81 -14.04 10.68 3.03
CA TRP A 81 -14.01 10.05 4.35
C TRP A 81 -14.14 11.10 5.46
N ALA A 82 -14.98 10.84 6.46
CA ALA A 82 -15.19 11.75 7.58
C ALA A 82 -14.89 11.07 8.92
N THR A 83 -14.04 11.70 9.74
CA THR A 83 -13.71 11.27 11.12
C THR A 83 -14.93 11.16 12.03
N LYS A 84 -15.99 11.93 11.75
CA LYS A 84 -17.26 11.97 12.49
C LYS A 84 -18.43 12.00 11.50
N PRO A 85 -18.70 10.88 10.81
CA PRO A 85 -19.80 10.86 9.87
C PRO A 85 -21.12 11.04 10.62
N LYS A 86 -22.11 11.66 9.96
CA LYS A 86 -23.45 11.85 10.53
C LYS A 86 -24.11 10.51 10.90
N ASP A 87 -23.72 9.42 10.23
CA ASP A 87 -24.10 8.05 10.56
C ASP A 87 -22.90 7.30 11.16
N LYS A 88 -23.03 6.84 12.41
CA LYS A 88 -22.01 6.03 13.10
C LYS A 88 -21.66 4.73 12.35
N LYS A 89 -22.55 4.22 11.50
CA LYS A 89 -22.27 3.05 10.64
C LYS A 89 -21.22 3.31 9.55
N ALA A 90 -21.02 4.57 9.17
CA ALA A 90 -19.98 4.96 8.21
C ALA A 90 -18.60 5.13 8.87
N GLN A 91 -18.51 5.13 10.20
CA GLN A 91 -17.27 5.41 10.93
C GLN A 91 -16.31 4.21 10.98
N THR A 92 -16.75 3.01 10.58
CA THR A 92 -16.04 1.73 10.83
C THR A 92 -16.36 0.64 9.79
N GLN A 93 -16.37 0.98 8.50
CA GLN A 93 -16.64 -0.02 7.46
C GLN A 93 -15.40 -0.87 7.15
N GLY A 94 -15.26 -1.99 7.87
CA GLY A 94 -14.47 -3.15 7.42
C GLY A 94 -12.95 -2.99 7.44
N ALA A 95 -12.41 -2.02 8.18
CA ALA A 95 -10.98 -1.96 8.43
C ALA A 95 -10.56 -3.16 9.30
N ILE A 96 -9.47 -3.79 8.90
CA ILE A 96 -8.88 -4.93 9.59
C ILE A 96 -7.40 -4.66 9.87
N TYR A 97 -6.94 -5.13 11.01
CA TYR A 97 -5.58 -4.92 11.50
C TYR A 97 -4.92 -6.26 11.79
N GLY A 98 -3.84 -6.56 11.08
CA GLY A 98 -2.99 -7.72 11.33
C GLY A 98 -2.01 -7.41 12.45
N VAL A 99 -1.87 -8.36 13.39
CA VAL A 99 -1.10 -8.16 14.62
C VAL A 99 0.00 -9.20 14.74
N GLU A 100 1.20 -8.72 15.10
CA GLU A 100 2.32 -9.54 15.52
C GLU A 100 2.88 -9.00 16.84
N ASN A 101 3.03 -9.88 17.85
CA ASN A 101 3.61 -9.51 19.16
C ASN A 101 2.95 -8.27 19.81
N GLY A 102 1.62 -8.13 19.68
CA GLY A 102 0.86 -7.01 20.23
C GLY A 102 1.02 -5.68 19.48
N ARG A 103 1.63 -5.70 18.29
CA ARG A 103 1.81 -4.54 17.40
C ARG A 103 1.05 -4.73 16.11
N ILE A 104 0.53 -3.65 15.55
CA ILE A 104 -0.19 -3.67 14.28
C ILE A 104 0.83 -3.58 13.15
N THR A 105 1.01 -4.68 12.43
CA THR A 105 2.02 -4.84 11.37
C THR A 105 1.44 -4.65 9.98
N SER A 106 0.12 -4.78 9.85
CA SER A 106 -0.60 -4.52 8.61
C SER A 106 -1.99 -3.96 8.87
N ALA A 107 -2.51 -3.18 7.93
CA ALA A 107 -3.87 -2.68 7.94
C ALA A 107 -4.50 -2.86 6.56
N GLY A 108 -5.82 -2.94 6.49
CA GLY A 108 -6.52 -2.89 5.21
C GLY A 108 -7.96 -3.37 5.30
N TYR A 109 -8.44 -4.06 4.26
CA TYR A 109 -9.86 -4.35 4.08
C TYR A 109 -10.10 -5.75 3.55
N VAL A 110 -11.32 -6.24 3.79
CA VAL A 110 -11.84 -7.43 3.13
C VAL A 110 -12.86 -7.01 2.08
N ILE A 111 -12.73 -7.48 0.84
CA ILE A 111 -13.64 -7.15 -0.27
C ILE A 111 -14.19 -8.44 -0.86
N ARG A 112 -15.50 -8.54 -1.10
CA ARG A 112 -16.07 -9.78 -1.67
C ARG A 112 -15.60 -9.95 -3.11
N GLN A 113 -15.22 -11.17 -3.48
CA GLN A 113 -14.88 -11.49 -4.88
C GLN A 113 -16.06 -11.17 -5.81
N ALA A 114 -17.29 -11.44 -5.37
CA ALA A 114 -18.49 -11.13 -6.14
C ALA A 114 -18.63 -9.63 -6.47
N ASP A 115 -18.22 -8.74 -5.56
CA ASP A 115 -18.31 -7.29 -5.79
C ASP A 115 -17.25 -6.83 -6.81
N LEU A 116 -16.03 -7.37 -6.74
CA LEU A 116 -15.00 -7.14 -7.76
C LEU A 116 -15.42 -7.70 -9.12
N VAL A 117 -15.99 -8.90 -9.17
CA VAL A 117 -16.51 -9.50 -10.41
C VAL A 117 -17.66 -8.67 -10.97
N ALA A 118 -18.46 -8.04 -10.13
CA ALA A 118 -19.54 -7.15 -10.53
C ALA A 118 -19.08 -5.72 -10.89
N GLY A 119 -17.77 -5.42 -10.84
CA GLY A 119 -17.25 -4.10 -11.20
C GLY A 119 -17.56 -3.01 -10.16
N LYS A 120 -17.64 -3.37 -8.88
CA LYS A 120 -17.98 -2.42 -7.82
C LYS A 120 -16.76 -1.64 -7.33
N SER A 121 -16.91 -0.32 -7.22
CA SER A 121 -15.86 0.59 -6.73
C SER A 121 -15.98 0.83 -5.22
N PHE A 122 -14.84 1.10 -4.61
CA PHE A 122 -14.66 1.35 -3.18
C PHE A 122 -13.83 2.63 -2.98
N HIS A 123 -14.44 3.67 -2.44
CA HIS A 123 -13.89 4.99 -2.21
C HIS A 123 -13.60 5.23 -0.74
N GLY A 124 -12.78 6.25 -0.48
CA GLY A 124 -12.60 6.84 0.85
C GLY A 124 -12.09 5.82 1.87
N LEU A 125 -11.36 4.80 1.42
CA LEU A 125 -10.73 3.83 2.30
C LEU A 125 -9.59 4.56 3.01
N THR A 126 -9.62 4.66 4.33
CA THR A 126 -8.57 5.36 5.07
C THR A 126 -7.86 4.46 6.07
N LEU A 127 -6.56 4.69 6.19
CA LEU A 127 -5.75 4.12 7.26
C LEU A 127 -5.59 5.10 8.44
N ARG A 128 -6.26 6.26 8.42
CA ARG A 128 -6.11 7.37 9.38
C ARG A 128 -6.65 7.11 10.80
N GLU A 129 -7.31 5.98 11.07
CA GLU A 129 -7.79 5.69 12.43
C GLU A 129 -6.64 5.59 13.44
N LEU A 130 -5.46 5.21 12.96
CA LEU A 130 -4.21 5.22 13.69
C LEU A 130 -3.13 5.92 12.87
N GLU A 131 -2.13 6.48 13.55
CA GLU A 131 -0.95 7.01 12.90
C GLU A 131 -0.02 5.87 12.49
N PHE A 132 -0.13 5.42 11.24
CA PHE A 132 0.77 4.42 10.67
C PHE A 132 1.99 5.06 9.99
N PRO A 133 3.15 4.39 9.99
CA PRO A 133 4.25 4.78 9.12
C PRO A 133 3.93 4.43 7.65
N SER A 134 4.83 4.79 6.74
CA SER A 134 4.73 4.39 5.34
C SER A 134 4.66 2.87 5.18
N ALA A 135 3.73 2.41 4.36
CA ALA A 135 3.64 1.01 3.97
C ALA A 135 4.81 0.64 3.04
N HIS A 136 5.39 -0.54 3.23
CA HIS A 136 6.49 -1.04 2.42
C HIS A 136 6.01 -1.81 1.18
N TYR A 137 4.92 -2.56 1.34
CA TYR A 137 4.33 -3.37 0.29
C TYR A 137 2.84 -3.61 0.56
N LEU A 138 2.14 -4.01 -0.50
CA LEU A 138 0.74 -4.41 -0.50
C LEU A 138 0.65 -5.92 -0.76
N THR A 139 -0.33 -6.59 -0.16
CA THR A 139 -0.76 -7.94 -0.55
C THR A 139 -2.25 -7.96 -0.84
N ILE A 140 -2.65 -8.81 -1.79
CA ILE A 140 -4.05 -9.02 -2.18
C ILE A 140 -4.27 -10.53 -2.27
N ASP A 141 -4.85 -11.11 -1.24
CA ASP A 141 -4.96 -12.57 -1.11
C ASP A 141 -6.42 -13.03 -1.21
N LEU A 142 -6.68 -14.04 -2.04
CA LEU A 142 -7.97 -14.72 -2.05
C LEU A 142 -8.12 -15.54 -0.76
N ILE A 143 -9.21 -15.31 -0.04
CA ILE A 143 -9.58 -16.02 1.19
C ILE A 143 -10.99 -16.60 1.08
N LYS A 144 -11.24 -17.65 1.86
CA LYS A 144 -12.60 -18.16 2.05
C LYS A 144 -13.45 -17.13 2.78
N GLY A 145 -14.66 -16.90 2.30
CA GLY A 145 -15.62 -16.06 3.02
C GLY A 145 -16.36 -16.80 4.12
N ALA A 146 -17.30 -16.07 4.74
CA ALA A 146 -18.12 -16.57 5.84
C ALA A 146 -19.09 -17.69 5.41
N THR A 147 -19.45 -17.77 4.12
CA THR A 147 -20.32 -18.82 3.58
C THR A 147 -19.64 -19.55 2.44
N GLU A 148 -20.04 -20.80 2.20
CA GLU A 148 -19.57 -21.56 1.05
C GLU A 148 -19.85 -20.82 -0.26
N GLY A 149 -18.84 -20.74 -1.14
CA GLY A 149 -18.93 -20.02 -2.41
C GLY A 149 -18.83 -18.49 -2.32
N SER A 150 -18.70 -17.88 -1.13
CA SER A 150 -18.57 -16.42 -0.97
C SER A 150 -17.13 -15.96 -0.75
N ASN A 151 -16.21 -16.38 -1.62
CA ASN A 151 -14.80 -15.96 -1.55
C ASN A 151 -14.64 -14.44 -1.45
N GLN A 152 -13.55 -14.03 -0.80
CA GLN A 152 -13.24 -12.63 -0.50
C GLN A 152 -11.76 -12.38 -0.75
N TYR A 153 -11.39 -11.12 -0.88
CA TYR A 153 -10.02 -10.66 -1.04
C TYR A 153 -9.60 -9.88 0.19
N LEU A 154 -8.45 -10.28 0.72
CA LEU A 154 -7.76 -9.63 1.81
C LEU A 154 -6.75 -8.64 1.23
N TRP A 155 -7.07 -7.35 1.32
CA TRP A 155 -6.27 -6.25 0.80
C TRP A 155 -5.48 -5.61 1.93
N LEU A 156 -4.15 -5.77 1.98
CA LEU A 156 -3.34 -5.39 3.14
C LEU A 156 -2.09 -4.58 2.79
N TRP A 157 -1.95 -3.44 3.45
CA TRP A 157 -0.71 -2.67 3.49
C TRP A 157 0.13 -3.12 4.67
N HIS A 158 1.42 -3.35 4.44
CA HIS A 158 2.35 -3.89 5.44
C HIS A 158 3.38 -2.84 5.83
N PHE A 159 3.55 -2.64 7.15
CA PHE A 159 4.37 -1.57 7.72
C PHE A 159 5.76 -2.04 8.17
N LEU A 160 6.01 -3.35 8.16
CA LEU A 160 7.36 -3.88 8.36
C LEU A 160 8.03 -4.12 7.00
N PRO A 161 9.30 -3.71 6.84
CA PRO A 161 10.05 -4.07 5.65
C PRO A 161 10.33 -5.58 5.64
N GLN A 162 10.49 -6.15 4.44
CA GLN A 162 11.16 -7.44 4.34
C GLN A 162 12.65 -7.29 4.72
N PRO A 163 13.28 -8.30 5.36
CA PRO A 163 14.64 -8.17 5.90
C PRO A 163 15.70 -7.67 4.91
N ASP A 164 15.54 -7.96 3.63
CA ASP A 164 16.43 -7.59 2.52
C ASP A 164 15.95 -6.34 1.74
N ARG A 165 14.85 -5.69 2.16
CA ARG A 165 14.17 -4.61 1.41
C ARG A 165 13.88 -3.37 2.26
N VAL A 166 14.76 -3.05 3.20
CA VAL A 166 14.69 -1.80 3.96
C VAL A 166 15.07 -0.64 3.03
N ARG A 167 14.17 0.34 2.90
CA ARG A 167 14.38 1.57 2.13
C ARG A 167 13.96 2.79 2.95
N PRO A 168 14.57 3.96 2.71
CA PRO A 168 14.12 5.20 3.33
C PRO A 168 12.64 5.47 3.02
N MET A 169 11.92 5.92 4.03
CA MET A 169 10.52 6.34 3.95
C MET A 169 10.41 7.80 4.36
N LEU A 170 9.46 8.51 3.75
CA LEU A 170 9.19 9.90 4.08
C LEU A 170 8.27 10.01 5.30
N ARG A 171 8.29 11.17 5.95
CA ARG A 171 7.36 11.49 7.04
C ARG A 171 6.03 11.97 6.48
N ALA A 172 5.00 11.97 7.31
CA ALA A 172 3.72 12.59 6.97
C ALA A 172 3.93 14.06 6.55
N GLY A 173 3.32 14.45 5.43
CA GLY A 173 3.44 15.79 4.84
C GLY A 173 4.68 15.99 3.95
N GLU A 174 5.63 15.07 3.91
CA GLU A 174 6.76 15.13 2.98
C GLU A 174 6.37 14.50 1.63
N LEU A 175 6.48 15.27 0.53
CA LEU A 175 6.21 14.79 -0.82
C LEU A 175 7.48 14.79 -1.67
N GLN A 176 7.72 13.65 -2.30
CA GLN A 176 8.83 13.42 -3.22
C GLN A 176 8.63 14.25 -4.51
N SER A 177 9.72 14.73 -5.12
CA SER A 177 9.61 15.41 -6.42
C SER A 177 9.45 14.40 -7.56
N VAL A 178 8.64 14.73 -8.56
CA VAL A 178 8.50 13.91 -9.79
C VAL A 178 9.83 13.73 -10.53
N THR A 179 10.78 14.64 -10.36
CA THR A 179 12.10 14.53 -11.00
C THR A 179 13.02 13.48 -10.36
N SER A 180 12.61 12.85 -9.25
CA SER A 180 13.38 11.79 -8.59
C SER A 180 12.94 10.38 -8.98
N LEU A 181 12.06 10.23 -9.97
CA LEU A 181 11.63 8.92 -10.41
C LEU A 181 12.84 8.12 -10.94
N PRO A 182 12.93 6.81 -10.62
CA PRO A 182 14.15 6.03 -10.82
C PRO A 182 14.45 5.71 -12.28
N ARG A 183 13.46 5.95 -13.16
CA ARG A 183 13.52 5.75 -14.61
C ARG A 183 12.52 6.66 -15.28
N THR A 184 12.42 6.58 -16.61
CA THR A 184 11.48 7.41 -17.37
C THR A 184 10.03 6.97 -17.15
N PHE A 185 9.24 7.85 -16.57
CA PHE A 185 7.78 7.76 -16.57
C PHE A 185 7.22 8.93 -17.38
N ALA A 186 6.45 8.62 -18.42
CA ALA A 186 5.84 9.63 -19.27
C ALA A 186 4.40 9.92 -18.80
N VAL A 187 3.98 11.16 -19.00
CA VAL A 187 2.61 11.60 -18.69
C VAL A 187 1.63 10.90 -19.63
N LEU A 188 0.57 10.32 -19.07
CA LEU A 188 -0.59 9.88 -19.82
C LEU A 188 -1.28 11.12 -20.38
N ARG A 189 -1.21 11.27 -21.70
CA ARG A 189 -1.78 12.42 -22.39
C ARG A 189 -3.28 12.34 -22.52
N ASN A 190 -3.94 13.48 -22.39
CA ASN A 190 -5.36 13.61 -22.65
C ASN A 190 -5.71 15.00 -23.15
N ASP A 191 -6.00 15.09 -24.45
CA ASP A 191 -6.31 16.36 -25.14
C ASP A 191 -7.58 17.05 -24.60
N ALA A 192 -8.43 16.35 -23.83
CA ALA A 192 -9.58 16.94 -23.16
C ALA A 192 -9.19 17.85 -21.99
N TYR A 193 -7.97 17.74 -21.47
CA TYR A 193 -7.50 18.49 -20.29
C TYR A 193 -6.24 19.30 -20.59
N ALA A 194 -6.25 20.57 -20.16
CA ALA A 194 -5.10 21.44 -20.34
C ALA A 194 -3.88 20.91 -19.56
N ASN A 195 -2.72 20.87 -20.24
CA ASN A 195 -1.45 20.38 -19.68
C ASN A 195 -1.54 18.96 -19.09
N ASP A 196 -2.44 18.12 -19.60
CA ASP A 196 -2.68 16.75 -19.14
C ASP A 196 -3.04 16.65 -17.64
N PHE A 197 -3.47 17.76 -17.02
CA PHE A 197 -3.87 17.79 -15.62
C PHE A 197 -5.34 17.39 -15.49
N TYR A 198 -5.60 16.24 -14.89
CA TYR A 198 -6.96 15.77 -14.64
C TYR A 198 -7.49 16.48 -13.39
N PRO A 199 -8.58 17.27 -13.47
CA PRO A 199 -9.20 17.88 -12.30
C PRO A 199 -9.40 16.84 -11.21
N ARG A 200 -9.05 17.20 -9.99
CA ARG A 200 -9.19 16.37 -8.78
C ARG A 200 -8.34 15.11 -8.72
N MET A 201 -7.46 14.89 -9.69
CA MET A 201 -6.59 13.71 -9.73
C MET A 201 -5.13 14.08 -9.97
N GLY A 202 -4.83 15.11 -10.76
CA GLY A 202 -3.47 15.46 -11.15
C GLY A 202 -3.03 14.80 -12.46
N ARG A 203 -1.72 14.78 -12.71
CA ARG A 203 -1.12 14.12 -13.87
C ARG A 203 -0.76 12.68 -13.54
N HIS A 204 -0.98 11.78 -14.49
CA HIS A 204 -0.66 10.36 -14.32
C HIS A 204 0.62 10.05 -15.10
N HIS A 205 1.65 9.61 -14.40
CA HIS A 205 2.94 9.21 -14.95
C HIS A 205 3.04 7.69 -14.95
N ARG A 206 3.37 7.10 -16.11
CA ARG A 206 3.58 5.65 -16.24
C ARG A 206 4.81 5.32 -17.06
N ASP A 207 5.38 4.15 -16.77
CA ASP A 207 6.39 3.54 -17.62
C ASP A 207 5.70 2.73 -18.72
N PHE A 208 5.68 3.28 -19.94
CA PHE A 208 5.07 2.65 -21.11
C PHE A 208 5.85 1.44 -21.64
N SER A 209 7.06 1.16 -21.13
CA SER A 209 7.78 -0.08 -21.45
C SER A 209 7.24 -1.29 -20.70
N THR A 210 6.45 -1.06 -19.65
CA THR A 210 5.83 -2.12 -18.84
C THR A 210 4.33 -2.27 -19.12
N PRO A 211 3.75 -3.47 -18.91
CA PRO A 211 2.31 -3.67 -18.99
C PRO A 211 1.55 -2.70 -18.07
N ALA A 212 0.38 -2.25 -18.51
CA ALA A 212 -0.46 -1.39 -17.67
C ALA A 212 -1.00 -2.13 -16.43
N ASN A 213 -1.36 -3.41 -16.61
CA ASN A 213 -1.92 -4.26 -15.56
C ASN A 213 -0.84 -5.08 -14.88
N ARG A 214 -0.94 -5.15 -13.55
CA ARG A 214 -0.10 -5.91 -12.66
C ARG A 214 -0.46 -7.40 -12.74
N LEU A 215 0.41 -8.18 -13.39
CA LEU A 215 0.21 -9.63 -13.47
C LEU A 215 0.44 -10.34 -12.11
N PRO A 216 -0.30 -11.41 -11.81
CA PRO A 216 -0.05 -12.28 -10.67
C PRO A 216 1.38 -12.83 -10.67
N GLY A 217 2.03 -12.83 -9.51
CA GLY A 217 3.38 -13.38 -9.34
C GLY A 217 4.53 -12.49 -9.80
N ALA A 218 4.27 -11.32 -10.36
CA ALA A 218 5.33 -10.36 -10.63
C ALA A 218 5.96 -9.86 -9.32
N THR A 219 7.29 -9.64 -9.32
CA THR A 219 8.08 -9.42 -8.09
C THR A 219 8.69 -8.01 -7.98
N GLY A 220 8.65 -7.23 -9.07
CA GLY A 220 9.14 -5.85 -9.17
C GLY A 220 8.04 -4.81 -9.15
N ASP A 221 8.36 -3.59 -9.56
CA ASP A 221 7.44 -2.44 -9.60
C ASP A 221 6.81 -2.22 -10.98
N ASP A 222 6.83 -3.24 -11.84
CA ASP A 222 6.14 -3.18 -13.13
C ASP A 222 4.66 -2.84 -12.91
N SER A 223 4.11 -2.02 -13.80
CA SER A 223 2.72 -1.53 -13.72
C SER A 223 2.45 -0.56 -12.56
N LEU A 224 3.49 -0.01 -11.94
CA LEU A 224 3.36 1.13 -11.02
C LEU A 224 3.12 2.43 -11.80
N TRP A 225 2.16 3.20 -11.33
CA TRP A 225 1.84 4.54 -11.82
C TRP A 225 2.05 5.55 -10.70
N TYR A 226 2.40 6.78 -11.09
CA TYR A 226 2.61 7.89 -10.17
C TYR A 226 1.66 9.03 -10.49
N GLY A 227 1.06 9.59 -9.46
CA GLY A 227 0.30 10.82 -9.53
C GLY A 227 1.15 12.03 -9.24
N GLU A 228 0.98 13.10 -10.01
CA GLU A 228 1.73 14.34 -9.86
C GLU A 228 0.83 15.58 -9.84
N ALA A 229 1.17 16.52 -8.97
CA ALA A 229 0.69 17.89 -9.03
C ALA A 229 1.77 18.84 -8.49
N ALA A 230 1.92 20.02 -9.10
CA ALA A 230 2.87 21.05 -8.66
C ALA A 230 4.33 20.55 -8.47
N GLY A 231 4.78 19.62 -9.31
CA GLY A 231 6.11 19.00 -9.29
C GLY A 231 6.31 17.93 -8.21
N LYS A 232 5.25 17.53 -7.50
CA LYS A 232 5.29 16.60 -6.36
C LYS A 232 4.47 15.34 -6.64
N LEU A 233 4.99 14.21 -6.18
CA LEU A 233 4.27 12.94 -6.20
C LEU A 233 3.19 12.95 -5.12
N ILE A 234 1.93 12.81 -5.50
CA ILE A 234 0.76 12.92 -4.62
C ILE A 234 0.04 11.58 -4.40
N PHE A 235 0.25 10.60 -5.28
CA PHE A 235 -0.22 9.23 -5.10
C PHE A 235 0.65 8.24 -5.87
N ILE A 236 0.48 6.96 -5.54
CA ILE A 236 0.88 5.83 -6.38
C ILE A 236 -0.33 4.96 -6.72
N GLU A 237 -0.25 4.25 -7.83
CA GLU A 237 -1.34 3.41 -8.31
C GLU A 237 -0.83 2.10 -8.91
N TYR A 238 -1.57 1.02 -8.65
CA TYR A 238 -1.46 -0.25 -9.37
C TYR A 238 -2.79 -0.59 -10.02
N ILE A 239 -2.73 -1.17 -11.22
CA ILE A 239 -3.91 -1.60 -11.97
C ILE A 239 -3.95 -3.13 -12.02
N PHE A 240 -5.11 -3.73 -11.76
CA PHE A 240 -5.34 -5.17 -11.69
C PHE A 240 -6.48 -5.56 -12.63
N SER A 241 -6.42 -6.75 -13.24
CA SER A 241 -7.50 -7.19 -14.14
C SER A 241 -8.70 -7.70 -13.34
N GLN A 242 -9.92 -7.27 -13.71
CA GLN A 242 -11.15 -7.85 -13.19
C GLN A 242 -11.25 -9.35 -13.46
N GLN A 243 -10.72 -9.80 -14.61
CA GLN A 243 -10.71 -11.22 -14.97
C GLN A 243 -9.81 -12.04 -14.05
N GLU A 244 -8.68 -11.48 -13.59
CA GLU A 244 -7.78 -12.14 -12.65
C GLU A 244 -8.46 -12.30 -11.28
N PHE A 245 -9.22 -11.28 -10.84
CA PHE A 245 -10.05 -11.41 -9.65
C PHE A 245 -11.13 -12.48 -9.80
N ALA A 246 -11.78 -12.58 -10.97
CA ALA A 246 -12.75 -13.63 -11.27
C ALA A 246 -12.11 -15.03 -11.26
N ALA A 247 -10.87 -15.14 -11.75
CA ALA A 247 -10.10 -16.39 -11.78
C ALA A 247 -9.51 -16.79 -10.42
N GLY A 248 -9.61 -15.94 -9.39
CA GLY A 248 -9.08 -16.23 -8.06
C GLY A 248 -7.59 -15.96 -7.89
N ALA A 249 -7.01 -15.08 -8.72
CA ALA A 249 -5.59 -14.73 -8.64
C ALA A 249 -5.26 -13.99 -7.33
N SER A 250 -4.04 -14.14 -6.83
CA SER A 250 -3.54 -13.42 -5.65
C SER A 250 -2.19 -12.78 -5.92
N TRP A 251 -1.91 -11.69 -5.20
CA TRP A 251 -0.66 -10.94 -5.26
C TRP A 251 -0.02 -10.95 -3.88
N SER A 252 0.91 -11.89 -3.70
CA SER A 252 1.58 -12.13 -2.40
C SER A 252 2.58 -11.03 -2.02
N TYR A 253 2.97 -10.19 -2.97
CA TYR A 253 3.86 -9.05 -2.75
C TYR A 253 3.78 -8.02 -3.90
N VAL A 254 3.36 -6.81 -3.59
CA VAL A 254 3.36 -5.65 -4.49
C VAL A 254 4.18 -4.53 -3.83
N PRO A 255 5.39 -4.22 -4.33
CA PRO A 255 6.26 -3.23 -3.68
C PRO A 255 5.66 -1.82 -3.76
N LEU A 256 5.78 -1.02 -2.70
CA LEU A 256 5.35 0.40 -2.72
C LEU A 256 6.53 1.38 -2.67
N ASN A 257 7.75 0.87 -2.63
CA ASN A 257 8.95 1.58 -2.20
C ASN A 257 9.98 1.80 -3.33
N SER A 258 9.54 1.87 -4.59
CA SER A 258 10.41 2.22 -5.72
C SER A 258 11.04 3.60 -5.57
N VAL A 259 10.33 4.50 -4.90
CA VAL A 259 10.82 5.75 -4.34
C VAL A 259 10.40 5.84 -2.86
N PRO A 260 11.06 6.66 -2.04
CA PRO A 260 10.55 6.98 -0.71
C PRO A 260 9.13 7.56 -0.82
N ILE A 261 8.19 6.97 -0.07
CA ILE A 261 6.80 7.46 0.02
C ILE A 261 6.50 7.85 1.47
N PRO A 262 5.59 8.82 1.70
CA PRO A 262 5.06 9.11 3.02
C PRO A 262 3.99 8.07 3.42
N PRO A 263 3.44 8.14 4.64
CA PRO A 263 2.24 7.41 5.00
C PRO A 263 1.11 7.64 3.98
N ILE A 264 0.39 6.55 3.68
CA ILE A 264 -0.79 6.62 2.81
C ILE A 264 -1.92 7.23 3.63
N ASP A 265 -2.48 8.30 3.10
CA ASP A 265 -3.52 9.06 3.75
C ASP A 265 -4.93 8.51 3.43
N ASN A 266 -5.18 8.21 2.15
CA ASN A 266 -6.42 7.58 1.69
C ASN A 266 -6.18 6.69 0.47
N VAL A 267 -7.08 5.74 0.28
CA VAL A 267 -7.04 4.71 -0.75
C VAL A 267 -8.38 4.63 -1.46
N HIS A 268 -8.32 4.37 -2.76
CA HIS A 268 -9.48 4.02 -3.57
C HIS A 268 -9.20 2.74 -4.36
N ILE A 269 -10.20 1.86 -4.44
CA ILE A 269 -10.18 0.68 -5.30
C ILE A 269 -11.30 0.84 -6.31
N LEU A 270 -10.94 1.21 -7.54
CA LEU A 270 -11.90 1.76 -8.50
C LEU A 270 -12.00 0.90 -9.74
N HIS A 271 -13.22 0.58 -10.15
CA HIS A 271 -13.47 -0.14 -11.39
C HIS A 271 -13.51 0.81 -12.58
N TYR A 272 -12.87 0.39 -13.67
CA TYR A 272 -12.91 1.08 -14.95
C TYR A 272 -13.26 0.08 -16.05
N ASN A 273 -14.25 0.44 -16.86
CA ASN A 273 -14.55 -0.27 -18.08
C ASN A 273 -13.61 0.20 -19.21
N PRO A 274 -13.05 -0.73 -20.01
CA PRO A 274 -12.31 -0.34 -21.19
C PRO A 274 -13.23 0.35 -22.20
N ALA A 275 -12.63 1.18 -23.05
CA ALA A 275 -13.35 1.85 -24.15
C ALA A 275 -13.99 0.86 -25.15
N ARG A 276 -13.57 -0.42 -25.13
CA ARG A 276 -14.16 -1.50 -25.92
C ARG A 276 -14.96 -2.41 -25.01
N SER A 277 -16.27 -2.52 -25.25
CA SER A 277 -17.21 -3.31 -24.45
C SER A 277 -16.86 -4.78 -24.27
N GLU A 278 -16.03 -5.33 -25.17
CA GLU A 278 -15.60 -6.74 -25.19
C GLU A 278 -14.41 -7.02 -24.25
N ALA A 279 -13.67 -5.99 -23.83
CA ALA A 279 -12.48 -6.18 -23.01
C ALA A 279 -12.85 -6.25 -21.52
N PRO A 280 -12.18 -7.10 -20.72
CA PRO A 280 -12.44 -7.17 -19.29
C PRO A 280 -12.09 -5.83 -18.61
N GLY A 281 -12.88 -5.46 -17.61
CA GLY A 281 -12.62 -4.28 -16.77
C GLY A 281 -11.32 -4.38 -16.00
N THR A 282 -10.91 -3.26 -15.43
CA THR A 282 -9.73 -3.15 -14.57
C THR A 282 -10.09 -2.49 -13.26
N PHE A 283 -9.37 -2.86 -12.21
CA PHE A 283 -9.40 -2.17 -10.94
C PHE A 283 -8.12 -1.41 -10.74
N THR A 284 -8.21 -0.16 -10.34
CA THR A 284 -7.06 0.60 -9.88
C THR A 284 -7.03 0.61 -8.37
N THR A 285 -5.85 0.64 -7.77
CA THR A 285 -5.64 0.87 -6.34
C THR A 285 -4.86 2.14 -6.19
N HIS A 286 -5.57 3.24 -6.00
CA HIS A 286 -4.97 4.57 -5.82
C HIS A 286 -4.63 4.74 -4.36
N MET A 287 -3.40 5.11 -4.05
CA MET A 287 -2.91 5.34 -2.70
C MET A 287 -2.40 6.77 -2.62
N TYR A 288 -3.24 7.67 -2.11
CA TYR A 288 -2.94 9.09 -1.99
C TYR A 288 -2.13 9.37 -0.73
N PHE A 289 -1.20 10.31 -0.86
CA PHE A 289 -0.32 10.79 0.21
C PHE A 289 -0.82 12.09 0.86
N ILE A 290 -1.85 12.70 0.25
CA ILE A 290 -2.43 13.96 0.67
C ILE A 290 -3.93 13.79 0.98
N PRO A 291 -4.51 14.67 1.81
CA PRO A 291 -5.89 14.54 2.21
C PRO A 291 -6.88 14.58 1.04
N GLU A 292 -7.86 13.69 1.04
CA GLU A 292 -8.90 13.58 0.01
C GLU A 292 -9.61 14.91 -0.26
N GLU A 293 -10.00 15.61 0.80
CA GLU A 293 -10.63 16.93 0.72
C GLU A 293 -9.77 17.98 0.00
N THR A 294 -8.44 17.80 -0.02
CA THR A 294 -7.51 18.74 -0.64
C THR A 294 -7.55 18.61 -2.15
N TYR A 295 -7.34 17.41 -2.68
CA TYR A 295 -7.30 17.22 -4.13
C TYR A 295 -8.68 17.26 -4.76
N LEU A 296 -9.74 16.83 -4.07
CA LEU A 296 -11.10 16.89 -4.62
C LEU A 296 -11.59 18.32 -4.88
N ALA A 297 -10.95 19.33 -4.27
CA ALA A 297 -11.25 20.74 -4.52
C ALA A 297 -10.53 21.31 -5.75
N TRP A 298 -9.62 20.56 -6.39
CA TRP A 298 -8.80 21.06 -7.50
C TRP A 298 -9.52 20.95 -8.84
N GLU A 299 -10.03 22.07 -9.33
CA GLU A 299 -10.50 22.19 -10.73
C GLU A 299 -9.34 22.43 -11.72
N LYS A 300 -8.18 22.84 -11.20
CA LYS A 300 -6.97 23.16 -11.96
C LYS A 300 -5.76 22.75 -11.13
N GLU A 301 -4.59 22.73 -11.76
CA GLU A 301 -3.35 22.51 -11.03
C GLU A 301 -3.18 23.49 -9.87
N PRO A 302 -2.88 23.02 -8.64
CA PRO A 302 -2.59 23.89 -7.54
C PRO A 302 -1.25 24.62 -7.75
N PRO A 303 -1.08 25.84 -7.21
CA PRO A 303 0.16 26.60 -7.38
C PRO A 303 1.35 26.02 -6.60
N GLY A 304 1.11 25.12 -5.64
CA GLY A 304 2.14 24.51 -4.80
C GLY A 304 1.56 23.49 -3.82
N LEU A 305 2.43 22.62 -3.29
CA LEU A 305 2.16 21.58 -2.30
C LEU A 305 3.31 21.47 -1.29
#